data_AF-A0A960QHE5-F1
#
_entry.id   AF-A0A960QHE5-F1
#
_cell.length_a   1.000
_cell.length_b   1.000
_cell.length_c   1.000
_cell.angle_alpha   90.00
_cell.angle_beta   90.00
_cell.angle_gamma   90.00
#
_symmetry.space_group_name_H-M   'P 1'
#
loop_
_entity.id
_entity.type
_entity.pdbx_description
1 polymer ?
#
loop_
_entity_poly.entity_id
_entity_poly.type
_entity_poly.pdbx_seq_one_letter_code
_entity_poly.pdbx_strand_id
1 'polypeptide(L)' 'MASRSLIEIEGGIWVNGRHNRAAGFNADLEKYIEASLSGWRVFRLGPDQITLPVVNRLAGILRHG' A
#
# COMPACT_ATOMS: atom_id res chain seq x y z
N MET A 1 -0.79 13.11 17.66
CA MET A 1 0.35 13.30 16.74
C MET A 1 -0.13 12.98 15.34
N ALA A 2 0.34 13.66 14.29
CA ALA A 2 -0.07 13.33 12.93
C ALA A 2 0.42 11.91 12.57
N SER A 3 -0.50 11.02 12.16
CA SER A 3 -0.15 9.69 11.70
C SER A 3 0.48 9.76 10.31
N ARG A 4 1.68 9.19 10.15
CA ARG A 4 2.33 9.03 8.84
C ARG A 4 1.77 7.76 8.19
N SER A 5 1.04 7.92 7.09
CA SER A 5 0.43 6.79 6.38
C SER A 5 0.78 6.83 4.91
N LEU A 6 1.11 5.67 4.35
CA LEU A 6 1.35 5.45 2.93
C LEU A 6 0.22 4.57 2.39
N ILE A 7 -0.33 4.95 1.23
CA ILE A 7 -1.31 4.14 0.50
C ILE A 7 -0.71 3.82 -0.87
N GLU A 8 -0.39 2.56 -1.10
CA GLU A 8 0.14 2.05 -2.37
C GLU A 8 -0.96 1.35 -3.16
N ILE A 9 -1.03 1.62 -4.46
CA ILE A 9 -1.87 0.87 -5.41
C ILE A 9 -1.02 -0.13 -6.19
N GLU A 10 -1.21 -1.40 -5.89
CA GLU A 10 -0.58 -2.55 -6.55
C GLU A 10 -1.27 -2.81 -7.89
N GLY A 11 -0.92 -2.03 -8.91
CA GLY A 11 -1.45 -2.21 -10.26
C GLY A 11 -0.92 -3.47 -10.95
N GLY A 12 -1.70 -4.04 -11.87
CA GLY A 12 -1.24 -5.11 -12.76
C GLY A 12 -0.97 -6.45 -12.09
N ILE A 13 -1.55 -6.71 -10.91
CA ILE A 13 -1.39 -8.00 -10.18
C ILE A 13 -1.89 -9.22 -10.96
N TRP A 14 -2.78 -9.03 -11.93
CA TRP A 14 -3.34 -10.08 -12.78
C TRP A 14 -2.57 -10.32 -14.08
N VAL A 15 -1.53 -9.53 -14.35
CA VAL A 15 -0.68 -9.66 -15.54
C VAL A 15 0.78 -9.81 -15.13
N ASN A 16 1.64 -10.34 -15.99
CA ASN A 16 3.08 -10.45 -15.69
C ASN A 16 3.82 -9.09 -15.80
N GLY A 17 3.38 -8.11 -15.01
CA GLY A 17 3.87 -6.74 -15.00
C GLY A 17 5.01 -6.49 -14.01
N ARG A 18 5.45 -5.22 -13.88
CA ARG A 18 6.54 -4.81 -12.97
C ARG A 18 6.37 -5.36 -11.54
N HIS A 19 5.19 -5.24 -10.95
CA HIS A 19 4.94 -5.66 -9.55
C HIS A 19 4.96 -7.18 -9.36
N ASN A 20 4.82 -7.97 -10.43
CA ASN A 20 4.85 -9.43 -10.38
C ASN A 20 6.18 -10.03 -10.89
N ARG A 21 7.02 -9.24 -11.56
CA ARG A 21 8.39 -9.63 -11.91
C ARG A 21 9.23 -9.63 -10.64
N ALA A 22 9.98 -10.71 -10.39
CA ALA A 22 10.75 -10.91 -9.16
C ALA A 22 11.62 -9.70 -8.76
N ALA A 23 12.29 -9.05 -9.71
CA ALA A 23 13.09 -7.86 -9.44
C ALA A 23 12.25 -6.66 -8.95
N GLY A 24 11.08 -6.44 -9.55
CA GLY A 24 10.17 -5.36 -9.13
C GLY A 24 9.55 -5.67 -7.78
N PHE A 25 9.08 -6.90 -7.58
CA PHE A 25 8.55 -7.36 -6.30
C PHE A 25 9.56 -7.21 -5.15
N ASN A 26 10.82 -7.62 -5.37
CA ASN A 26 11.87 -7.46 -4.36
C ASN A 26 12.14 -5.98 -4.02
N ALA A 27 12.19 -5.11 -5.03
CA ALA A 27 12.34 -3.66 -4.79
C ALA A 27 11.15 -3.06 -4.02
N ASP A 28 9.93 -3.56 -4.27
CA ASP A 28 8.76 -3.15 -3.50
C ASP A 28 8.82 -3.64 -2.04
N LEU A 29 9.37 -4.84 -1.77
CA LEU A 29 9.62 -5.31 -0.39
C LEU A 29 10.56 -4.38 0.38
N GLU A 30 11.69 -3.99 -0.24
CA GLU A 30 12.65 -3.05 0.38
C GLU A 30 11.96 -1.72 0.72
N LYS A 31 11.20 -1.16 -0.23
CA LYS A 31 10.41 0.06 -0.04
C LYS A 31 9.46 -0.04 1.16
N TYR A 32 8.75 -1.16 1.33
CA TYR A 32 7.80 -1.34 2.44
C TYR A 32 8.49 -1.52 3.79
N ILE A 33 9.65 -2.19 3.82
CA ILE A 33 10.47 -2.32 5.03
C ILE A 33 10.93 -0.93 5.47
N GLU A 34 11.52 -0.15 4.58
CA GLU A 34 12.02 1.20 4.89
C GLU A 34 10.90 2.15 5.37
N ALA A 35 9.73 2.09 4.74
CA ALA A 35 8.56 2.84 5.20
C ALA A 35 8.16 2.44 6.63
N SER A 36 8.13 1.14 6.91
CA SER A 36 7.76 0.61 8.23
C SER A 36 8.77 1.01 9.30
N LEU A 37 10.08 0.90 9.02
CA LEU A 37 11.17 1.34 9.90
C LEU A 37 11.13 2.85 10.16
N SER A 38 10.67 3.62 9.18
CA SER A 38 10.49 5.08 9.28
C SER A 38 9.19 5.49 10.00
N GLY A 39 8.46 4.53 10.60
CA GLY A 39 7.25 4.77 11.37
C GLY A 39 5.99 5.04 10.53
N TRP A 40 6.00 4.68 9.24
CA TRP A 40 4.81 4.80 8.40
C TRP A 40 3.90 3.60 8.58
N ARG A 41 2.59 3.85 8.64
CA ARG A 41 1.57 2.82 8.44
C ARG A 41 1.38 2.61 6.94
N VAL A 42 1.69 1.42 6.45
CA VAL A 42 1.62 1.09 5.02
C VAL A 42 0.34 0.33 4.70
N PHE A 43 -0.49 0.86 3.80
CA PHE A 43 -1.66 0.18 3.24
C PHE A 43 -1.42 -0.12 1.77
N ARG A 44 -1.62 -1.38 1.36
CA ARG A 44 -1.45 -1.84 -0.02
C ARG A 44 -2.79 -2.28 -0.58
N LEU A 45 -3.19 -1.76 -1.73
CA LEU A 45 -4.46 -2.05 -2.38
C LEU A 45 -4.20 -2.61 -3.78
N GLY A 46 -4.66 -3.84 -4.03
CA GLY A 46 -4.82 -4.32 -5.40
C GLY A 46 -6.04 -3.67 -6.07
N PRO A 47 -6.24 -3.85 -7.39
CA PRO A 47 -7.35 -3.25 -8.13
C PRO A 47 -8.71 -3.60 -7.52
N ASP A 48 -8.87 -4.83 -7.03
CA ASP A 48 -10.13 -5.34 -6.48
C ASP A 48 -10.44 -4.77 -5.08
N GLN A 49 -9.47 -4.13 -4.42
CA GLN A 49 -9.66 -3.47 -3.13
C GLN A 49 -9.95 -1.97 -3.28
N ILE A 50 -9.92 -1.41 -4.50
CA ILE A 50 -10.31 -0.02 -4.76
C ILE A 50 -11.83 0.07 -4.81
N THR A 51 -12.45 -0.07 -3.64
CA THR A 51 -13.89 -0.01 -3.45
C THR A 51 -14.24 1.06 -2.44
N LEU A 52 -15.43 1.67 -2.57
CA LEU A 52 -15.89 2.70 -1.63
C LEU A 52 -15.88 2.22 -0.17
N PRO A 53 -16.29 0.98 0.18
CA PRO A 53 -16.18 0.47 1.54
C PRO A 53 -14.74 0.46 2.09
N VAL A 54 -13.77 0.01 1.29
CA VAL A 54 -12.36 -0.04 1.70
C VAL A 54 -11.81 1.37 1.88
N VAL A 55 -12.05 2.26 0.92
CA VAL A 55 -11.59 3.66 1.00
C VAL A 55 -12.19 4.35 2.23
N ASN A 56 -13.48 4.13 2.53
CA ASN A 56 -14.10 4.69 3.73
C ASN A 56 -13.46 4.16 5.02
N ARG A 57 -13.11 2.88 5.08
CA ARG A 57 -12.39 2.31 6.23
C ARG A 57 -11.03 2.96 6.43
N LEU A 58 -10.26 3.13 5.34
CA LEU A 58 -8.96 3.80 5.39
C LEU A 58 -9.12 5.26 5.83
N ALA A 59 -10.06 6.00 5.24
CA ALA A 59 -10.34 7.37 5.61
C ALA A 59 -10.72 7.51 7.09
N GLY A 60 -11.51 6.59 7.64
CA GLY A 60 -11.81 6.55 9.08
C GLY A 60 -10.55 6.38 9.93
N ILE A 61 -9.67 5.45 9.56
CA ILE A 61 -8.40 5.23 10.27
C ILE A 61 -7.50 6.48 10.22
N LEU A 62 -7.45 7.17 9.08
CA LEU A 62 -6.61 8.37 8.91
C LEU A 62 -7.16 9.60 9.65
N ARG A 63 -8.49 9.70 9.77
CA ARG A 63 -9.14 10.83 10.47
C ARG A 63 -9.08 10.71 11.98
N HIS A 64 -8.91 9.50 12.51
CA HIS A 64 -9.01 9.21 13.94
C HIS A 64 -7.74 8.61 14.55
N GLY A 65 -6.67 8.46 13.75
CA GLY A 65 -5.41 7.82 14.15
C GLY A 65 -4.19 8.73 14.15
#